data_AF-A0A1F3WTG1-F1
#
_entry.id   AF-A0A1F3WTG1-F1
#
_cell.length_a   1.000
_cell.length_b   1.000
_cell.length_c   1.000
_cell.angle_alpha   90.00
_cell.angle_beta   90.00
_cell.angle_gamma   90.00
#
_symmetry.space_group_name_H-M   'P 1'
#
loop_
_entity.id
_entity.type
_entity.pdbx_description
1 polymer ?
#
loop_
_entity_poly.entity_id
_entity_poly.type
_entity_poly.pdbx_seq_one_letter_code
_entity_poly.pdbx_strand_id
1 'polypeptide(L)'
;MVNLPQFDTLKEHKLQELLNHPAVQAGLAPFLAALIAAELFQRIKLSGLAVIAGFAATVYLASDFSIVPLTATRKIILLGSISATLGILLGLIRLSLFTWLLPVLGGAAAVWTAQRVLQQQEPQIVLLWGAGCAAYVAALVWGMDMLENQSPRAAAAATALGIGTGGAALVGASALLGQFGLALGSAAAAHLLIQMTTNRTLPAGRMFTLPLAMIAGLTGCIAVLSARTPWYALAILACIPIVARLAPLRAQSVRIQSLLLTLLTFACAGGAVYLTWRVAGDVPF
;
A
#
# COMPACT_ATOMS: atom_id res chain seq x y z
N MET A 1 -8.70 -6.35 51.76
CA MET A 1 -8.04 -6.38 50.43
C MET A 1 -8.93 -7.20 49.52
N VAL A 2 -9.62 -6.54 48.59
CA VAL A 2 -10.58 -7.18 47.69
C VAL A 2 -9.79 -7.87 46.57
N ASN A 3 -9.90 -9.20 46.47
CA ASN A 3 -9.39 -9.96 45.33
C ASN A 3 -10.17 -9.52 44.08
N LEU A 4 -9.54 -8.71 43.23
CA LEU A 4 -10.03 -8.45 41.87
C LEU A 4 -9.97 -9.75 41.05
N PRO A 5 -10.96 -9.99 40.17
CA PRO A 5 -11.15 -11.28 39.54
C PRO A 5 -10.05 -11.57 38.49
N GLN A 6 -9.31 -12.64 38.72
CA GLN A 6 -8.28 -13.24 37.85
C GLN A 6 -8.76 -13.53 36.40
N PHE A 7 -10.07 -13.49 36.16
CA PHE A 7 -10.70 -13.67 34.85
C PHE A 7 -10.56 -12.47 33.92
N ASP A 8 -10.53 -11.24 34.46
CA ASP A 8 -10.37 -10.03 33.63
C ASP A 8 -8.94 -9.94 33.09
N THR A 9 -7.95 -10.25 33.91
CA THR A 9 -6.53 -10.30 33.52
C THR A 9 -6.24 -11.34 32.44
N LEU A 10 -6.96 -12.47 32.44
CA LEU A 10 -6.77 -13.56 31.45
C LEU A 10 -7.35 -13.19 30.08
N LYS A 11 -8.46 -12.44 30.06
CA LYS A 11 -9.01 -11.87 28.82
C LYS A 11 -8.14 -10.75 28.28
N GLU A 12 -7.63 -9.88 29.14
CA GLU A 12 -6.72 -8.79 28.76
C GLU A 12 -5.43 -9.34 28.14
N HIS A 13 -4.83 -10.37 28.74
CA HIS A 13 -3.63 -11.01 28.17
C HIS A 13 -3.91 -11.66 26.80
N LYS A 14 -5.01 -12.42 26.66
CA LYS A 14 -5.38 -13.02 25.36
C LYS A 14 -5.69 -11.98 24.29
N LEU A 15 -6.31 -10.86 24.68
CA LEU A 15 -6.59 -9.75 23.77
C LEU A 15 -5.30 -9.07 23.32
N GLN A 16 -4.36 -8.83 24.25
CA GLN A 16 -3.04 -8.28 23.92
C GLN A 16 -2.25 -9.23 23.00
N GLU A 17 -2.28 -10.53 23.27
CA GLU A 17 -1.63 -11.54 22.44
C GLU A 17 -2.22 -11.58 21.02
N LEU A 18 -3.55 -11.49 20.91
CA LEU A 18 -4.24 -11.40 19.62
C LEU A 18 -3.89 -10.10 18.87
N LEU A 19 -3.84 -8.96 19.56
CA LEU A 19 -3.48 -7.66 18.97
C LEU A 19 -2.00 -7.58 18.55
N ASN A 20 -1.14 -8.35 19.21
CA ASN A 20 0.28 -8.47 18.87
C ASN A 20 0.53 -9.44 17.71
N HIS A 21 -0.50 -10.18 17.26
CA HIS A 21 -0.34 -11.12 16.16
C HIS A 21 -0.18 -10.36 14.82
N PRO A 22 0.88 -10.62 14.04
CA PRO A 22 1.20 -9.83 12.84
C PRO A 22 0.11 -9.87 11.78
N ALA A 23 -0.63 -10.98 11.67
CA ALA A 23 -1.79 -11.09 10.78
C ALA A 23 -2.95 -10.14 11.16
N VAL A 24 -3.16 -9.91 12.47
CA VAL A 24 -4.18 -8.97 12.95
C VAL A 24 -3.72 -7.54 12.67
N GLN A 25 -2.46 -7.23 12.92
CA GLN A 25 -1.89 -5.89 12.72
C GLN A 25 -1.83 -5.47 11.25
N ALA A 26 -1.47 -6.39 10.34
CA ALA A 26 -1.31 -6.09 8.93
C ALA A 26 -2.56 -6.39 8.07
N GLY A 27 -3.51 -7.15 8.60
CA GLY A 27 -4.70 -7.58 7.88
C GLY A 27 -5.99 -7.06 8.49
N LEU A 28 -6.36 -7.59 9.66
CA LEU A 28 -7.68 -7.35 10.23
C LEU A 28 -7.88 -5.91 10.72
N ALA A 29 -6.93 -5.37 11.47
CA ALA A 29 -7.00 -4.01 12.00
C ALA A 29 -7.08 -2.94 10.89
N PRO A 30 -6.17 -2.91 9.89
CA PRO A 30 -6.25 -1.96 8.78
C PRO A 30 -7.54 -2.11 7.97
N PHE A 31 -8.00 -3.35 7.75
CA PHE A 31 -9.26 -3.60 7.04
C PHE A 31 -10.46 -3.00 7.78
N LEU A 32 -10.60 -3.26 9.08
CA LEU A 32 -11.72 -2.74 9.88
C LEU A 32 -11.66 -1.22 10.01
N ALA A 33 -10.49 -0.66 10.26
CA ALA A 33 -10.30 0.80 10.33
C ALA A 33 -10.68 1.48 9.00
N ALA A 34 -10.27 0.89 7.87
CA ALA A 34 -10.64 1.39 6.55
C ALA A 34 -12.14 1.23 6.27
N LEU A 35 -12.75 0.10 6.66
CA LEU A 35 -14.18 -0.14 6.48
C LEU A 35 -15.02 0.92 7.22
N ILE A 36 -14.72 1.15 8.50
CA ILE A 36 -15.40 2.15 9.32
C ILE A 36 -15.19 3.56 8.75
N ALA A 37 -13.95 3.91 8.39
CA ALA A 37 -13.65 5.21 7.80
C ALA A 37 -14.35 5.41 6.45
N ALA A 38 -14.39 4.39 5.59
CA ALA A 38 -15.06 4.46 4.29
C ALA A 38 -16.57 4.66 4.46
N GLU A 39 -17.22 3.92 5.34
CA GLU A 39 -18.66 4.06 5.65
C GLU A 39 -18.99 5.43 6.23
N LEU A 40 -18.14 5.96 7.11
CA LEU A 40 -18.33 7.29 7.71
C LEU A 40 -18.13 8.41 6.68
N PHE A 41 -17.11 8.31 5.84
CA PHE A 41 -16.72 9.35 4.89
C PHE A 41 -17.34 9.23 3.50
N GLN A 42 -18.13 8.18 3.22
CA GLN A 42 -18.83 8.04 1.94
C GLN A 42 -19.75 9.24 1.65
N ARG A 43 -20.39 9.80 2.68
CA ARG A 43 -21.37 10.89 2.55
C ARG A 43 -20.73 12.19 2.08
N ILE A 44 -19.48 12.42 2.45
CA ILE A 44 -18.74 13.66 2.16
C ILE A 44 -17.76 13.52 1.01
N LYS A 45 -17.84 12.43 0.23
CA LYS A 45 -16.96 12.11 -0.91
C LYS A 45 -15.46 11.99 -0.54
N LEU A 46 -15.15 11.78 0.74
CA LEU A 46 -13.79 11.62 1.26
C LEU A 46 -13.43 10.15 1.54
N SER A 47 -14.12 9.20 0.91
CA SER A 47 -13.90 7.76 1.17
C SER A 47 -12.48 7.28 0.89
N GLY A 48 -11.69 8.02 0.09
CA GLY A 48 -10.29 7.72 -0.16
C GLY A 48 -9.37 7.80 1.08
N LEU A 49 -9.76 8.57 2.11
CA LEU A 49 -9.02 8.64 3.38
C LEU A 49 -9.04 7.33 4.18
N ALA A 50 -9.94 6.40 3.84
CA ALA A 50 -10.03 5.10 4.48
C ALA A 50 -8.72 4.30 4.41
N VAL A 51 -7.99 4.38 3.30
CA VAL A 51 -6.70 3.69 3.16
C VAL A 51 -5.67 4.20 4.15
N ILE A 52 -5.64 5.52 4.35
CA ILE A 52 -4.72 6.14 5.31
C ILE A 52 -5.12 5.82 6.74
N ALA A 53 -6.42 5.78 7.06
CA ALA A 53 -6.88 5.34 8.37
C ALA A 53 -6.46 3.89 8.66
N GLY A 54 -6.61 2.98 7.68
CA GLY A 54 -6.16 1.60 7.79
C GLY A 54 -4.64 1.49 7.98
N PHE A 55 -3.87 2.20 7.15
CA PHE A 55 -2.42 2.24 7.27
C PHE A 55 -1.96 2.81 8.63
N ALA A 56 -2.56 3.90 9.08
CA ALA A 56 -2.26 4.52 10.37
C ALA A 56 -2.54 3.58 11.54
N ALA A 57 -3.62 2.78 11.47
CA ALA A 57 -3.91 1.75 12.47
C ALA A 57 -2.80 0.68 12.52
N THR A 58 -2.27 0.27 11.37
CA THR A 58 -1.13 -0.66 11.32
C THR A 58 0.13 -0.03 11.89
N VAL A 59 0.43 1.22 11.53
CA VAL A 59 1.59 1.93 12.09
C VAL A 59 1.44 1.99 13.61
N TYR A 60 0.29 2.39 14.13
CA TYR A 60 0.04 2.44 15.57
C TYR A 60 0.30 1.11 16.29
N LEU A 61 -0.10 -0.01 15.67
CA LEU A 61 0.01 -1.34 16.27
C LEU A 61 1.38 -2.01 16.07
N ALA A 62 2.03 -1.77 14.93
CA ALA A 62 3.25 -2.49 14.52
C ALA A 62 4.52 -1.65 14.62
N SER A 63 4.41 -0.32 14.71
CA SER A 63 5.57 0.59 14.69
C SER A 63 5.32 1.82 15.55
N ASP A 64 6.04 1.97 16.66
CA ASP A 64 6.00 3.20 17.47
C ASP A 64 6.18 4.46 16.62
N PHE A 65 5.33 5.47 16.82
CA PHE A 65 5.30 6.75 16.09
C PHE A 65 6.51 7.68 16.34
N SER A 66 7.57 7.19 17.02
CA SER A 66 8.78 8.00 17.23
C SER A 66 9.33 8.52 15.89
N ILE A 67 9.90 9.71 15.83
CA ILE A 67 10.42 10.29 14.58
C ILE A 67 11.96 10.19 14.55
N VAL A 68 12.57 9.92 15.70
CA VAL A 68 14.03 9.85 15.87
C VAL A 68 14.41 8.44 16.33
N PRO A 69 15.32 7.73 15.63
CA PRO A 69 16.08 8.13 14.45
C PRO A 69 15.29 7.99 13.12
N LEU A 70 15.64 8.81 12.12
CA LEU A 70 14.97 8.89 10.82
C LEU A 70 15.33 7.70 9.88
N THR A 71 14.78 6.53 10.17
CA THR A 71 14.98 5.30 9.37
C THR A 71 14.22 5.34 8.04
N ALA A 72 14.54 4.45 7.10
CA ALA A 72 13.86 4.34 5.81
C ALA A 72 12.34 4.12 5.99
N THR A 73 11.97 3.21 6.91
CA THR A 73 10.59 2.93 7.31
C THR A 73 9.85 4.17 7.79
N ARG A 74 10.47 5.00 8.65
CA ARG A 74 9.85 6.24 9.13
C ARG A 74 9.67 7.27 8.02
N LYS A 75 10.60 7.34 7.06
CA LYS A 75 10.43 8.17 5.86
C LYS A 75 9.24 7.72 5.01
N ILE A 76 8.98 6.41 4.90
CA ILE A 76 7.79 5.89 4.22
C ILE A 76 6.51 6.39 4.90
N ILE A 77 6.43 6.28 6.23
CA ILE A 77 5.25 6.77 7.00
C ILE A 77 5.05 8.28 6.78
N LEU A 78 6.13 9.06 6.85
CA LEU A 78 6.10 10.50 6.65
C LEU A 78 5.63 10.87 5.24
N LEU A 79 6.20 10.25 4.20
CA LEU A 79 5.83 10.51 2.80
C LEU A 79 4.42 10.02 2.47
N GLY A 80 3.99 8.91 3.07
CA GLY A 80 2.61 8.43 3.02
C GLY A 80 1.61 9.44 3.61
N SER A 81 1.98 10.07 4.73
CA SER A 81 1.16 11.10 5.37
C SER A 81 1.13 12.40 4.55
N ILE A 82 2.28 12.85 4.06
CA ILE A 82 2.38 14.04 3.18
C ILE A 82 1.57 13.84 1.90
N SER A 83 1.66 12.66 1.29
CA SER A 83 0.88 12.34 0.08
C SER A 83 -0.62 12.27 0.37
N ALA A 84 -1.06 11.80 1.54
CA ALA A 84 -2.47 11.89 1.94
C ALA A 84 -2.96 13.34 1.97
N THR A 85 -2.22 14.22 2.65
CA THR A 85 -2.54 15.66 2.75
C THR A 85 -2.53 16.32 1.37
N LEU A 86 -1.54 15.99 0.53
CA LEU A 86 -1.46 16.49 -0.83
C LEU A 86 -2.63 16.00 -1.69
N GLY A 87 -3.05 14.75 -1.53
CA GLY A 87 -4.21 14.18 -2.20
C GLY A 87 -5.51 14.93 -1.89
N ILE A 88 -5.69 15.38 -0.63
CA ILE A 88 -6.82 16.22 -0.22
C ILE A 88 -6.75 17.58 -0.92
N LEU A 89 -5.60 18.24 -0.87
CA LEU A 89 -5.40 19.55 -1.48
C LEU A 89 -5.62 19.51 -2.99
N LEU A 90 -5.12 18.48 -3.66
CA LEU A 90 -5.30 18.25 -5.09
C LEU A 90 -6.72 17.83 -5.45
N GLY A 91 -7.50 17.30 -4.51
CA GLY A 91 -8.93 17.10 -4.67
C GLY A 91 -9.69 18.43 -4.87
N LEU A 92 -9.16 19.54 -4.34
CA LEU A 92 -9.74 20.88 -4.46
C LEU A 92 -9.28 21.63 -5.72
N ILE A 93 -8.11 21.29 -6.28
CA ILE A 93 -7.48 22.02 -7.38
C ILE A 93 -7.20 21.08 -8.56
N ARG A 94 -7.87 21.30 -9.69
CA ARG A 94 -7.64 20.55 -10.93
C ARG A 94 -6.69 21.28 -11.87
N LEU A 95 -5.38 21.06 -11.71
CA LEU A 95 -4.38 21.50 -12.69
C LEU A 95 -3.78 20.29 -13.42
N SER A 96 -3.66 20.41 -14.75
CA SER A 96 -3.03 19.41 -15.63
C SER A 96 -1.54 19.24 -15.37
N LEU A 97 -0.88 20.25 -14.79
CA LEU A 97 0.53 20.21 -14.41
C LEU A 97 0.83 19.07 -13.41
N PHE A 98 -0.12 18.74 -12.54
CA PHE A 98 0.10 17.73 -11.49
C PHE A 98 0.28 16.31 -12.04
N THR A 99 -0.22 16.01 -13.24
CA THR A 99 -0.04 14.70 -13.87
C THR A 99 1.43 14.36 -14.12
N TRP A 100 2.28 15.37 -14.36
CA TRP A 100 3.72 15.19 -14.55
C TRP A 100 4.53 15.49 -13.29
N LEU A 101 4.06 16.41 -12.46
CA LEU A 101 4.75 16.78 -11.22
C LEU A 101 4.72 15.64 -10.19
N LEU A 102 3.59 14.95 -10.04
CA LEU A 102 3.41 13.91 -9.03
C LEU A 102 4.36 12.71 -9.22
N PRO A 103 4.53 12.13 -10.43
CA PRO A 103 5.51 11.07 -10.67
C PRO A 103 6.94 11.50 -10.38
N VAL A 104 7.32 12.73 -10.74
CA VAL A 104 8.67 13.27 -10.51
C VAL A 104 8.94 13.40 -9.00
N LEU A 105 7.98 13.94 -8.25
CA LEU A 105 8.06 14.01 -6.79
C LEU A 105 8.11 12.61 -6.15
N GLY A 106 7.34 11.66 -6.68
CA GLY A 106 7.38 10.25 -6.28
C GLY A 106 8.77 9.63 -6.47
N GLY A 107 9.38 9.83 -7.63
CA GLY A 107 10.73 9.35 -7.93
C GLY A 107 11.80 10.00 -7.02
N ALA A 108 11.72 11.31 -6.80
CA ALA A 108 12.63 12.02 -5.89
C ALA A 108 12.49 11.50 -4.45
N ALA A 109 11.26 11.23 -4.00
CA ALA A 109 10.99 10.64 -2.70
C ALA A 109 11.59 9.23 -2.57
N ALA A 110 11.56 8.42 -3.63
CA ALA A 110 12.21 7.11 -3.66
C ALA A 110 13.73 7.22 -3.45
N VAL A 111 14.40 8.12 -4.17
CA VAL A 111 15.84 8.35 -3.99
C VAL A 111 16.15 8.81 -2.56
N TRP A 112 15.35 9.72 -2.01
CA TRP A 112 15.55 10.22 -0.65
C TRP A 112 15.34 9.16 0.43
N THR A 113 14.37 8.26 0.27
CA THR A 113 14.16 7.13 1.21
C THR A 113 15.32 6.15 1.16
N ALA A 114 15.77 5.79 -0.04
CA ALA A 114 16.86 4.85 -0.29
C ALA A 114 18.25 5.44 -0.01
N GLN A 115 18.39 6.76 0.15
CA GLN A 115 19.67 7.46 0.25
C GLN A 115 20.68 6.80 1.20
N ARG A 116 20.26 6.44 2.42
CA ARG A 116 21.14 5.82 3.43
C ARG A 116 21.68 4.46 2.97
N VAL A 117 20.85 3.67 2.28
CA VAL A 117 21.22 2.35 1.76
C VAL A 117 22.13 2.50 0.53
N LEU A 118 21.81 3.46 -0.34
CA LEU A 118 22.62 3.75 -1.53
C LEU A 118 24.01 4.29 -1.16
N GLN A 119 24.13 5.12 -0.13
CA GLN A 119 25.43 5.65 0.33
C GLN A 119 26.43 4.57 0.79
N GLN A 120 25.96 3.34 1.04
CA GLN A 120 26.79 2.21 1.43
C GLN A 120 27.26 1.37 0.23
N GLN A 121 26.84 1.70 -0.99
CA GLN A 121 27.11 0.95 -2.22
C GLN A 121 28.13 1.67 -3.11
N GLU A 122 28.72 0.94 -4.05
CA GLU A 122 29.60 1.51 -5.07
C GLU A 122 28.87 2.54 -5.96
N PRO A 123 29.56 3.60 -6.43
CA PRO A 123 28.93 4.73 -7.14
C PRO A 123 28.20 4.33 -8.43
N GLN A 124 28.66 3.29 -9.13
CA GLN A 124 28.00 2.78 -10.35
C GLN A 124 26.66 2.09 -10.01
N ILE A 125 26.64 1.32 -8.92
CA ILE A 125 25.48 0.60 -8.40
C ILE A 125 24.45 1.61 -7.88
N VAL A 126 24.91 2.71 -7.25
CA VAL A 126 24.06 3.79 -6.76
C VAL A 126 23.20 4.40 -7.85
N LEU A 127 23.80 4.70 -9.01
CA LEU A 127 23.06 5.32 -10.11
C LEU A 127 21.99 4.37 -10.66
N LEU A 128 22.33 3.11 -10.88
CA LEU A 128 21.42 2.11 -11.44
C LEU A 128 20.23 1.84 -10.51
N TRP A 129 20.48 1.61 -9.23
CA TRP A 129 19.42 1.34 -8.26
C TRP A 129 18.63 2.58 -7.87
N GLY A 130 19.29 3.73 -7.75
CA GLY A 130 18.61 5.01 -7.53
C GLY A 130 17.66 5.34 -8.66
N ALA A 131 18.12 5.23 -9.92
CA ALA A 131 17.29 5.46 -11.10
C ALA A 131 16.18 4.41 -11.24
N GLY A 132 16.47 3.12 -11.00
CA GLY A 132 15.48 2.05 -11.04
C GLY A 132 14.36 2.23 -10.02
N CYS A 133 14.70 2.58 -8.78
CA CYS A 133 13.73 2.88 -7.73
C CYS A 133 12.90 4.13 -8.05
N ALA A 134 13.56 5.20 -8.51
CA ALA A 134 12.87 6.42 -8.92
C ALA A 134 11.87 6.17 -10.05
N ALA A 135 12.28 5.42 -11.09
CA ALA A 135 11.45 5.06 -12.22
C ALA A 135 10.26 4.19 -11.81
N TYR A 136 10.47 3.21 -10.93
CA TYR A 136 9.41 2.34 -10.41
C TYR A 136 8.34 3.13 -9.65
N VAL A 137 8.74 3.97 -8.68
CA VAL A 137 7.79 4.76 -7.90
C VAL A 137 7.09 5.80 -8.78
N ALA A 138 7.80 6.45 -9.69
CA ALA A 138 7.21 7.37 -10.65
C ALA A 138 6.16 6.66 -11.53
N ALA A 139 6.47 5.45 -12.03
CA ALA A 139 5.54 4.66 -12.84
C ALA A 139 4.29 4.25 -12.06
N LEU A 140 4.43 3.88 -10.78
CA LEU A 140 3.28 3.57 -9.92
C LEU A 140 2.41 4.78 -9.65
N VAL A 141 3.02 5.92 -9.29
CA VAL A 141 2.29 7.17 -9.04
C VAL A 141 1.55 7.60 -10.29
N TRP A 142 2.21 7.58 -11.45
CA TRP A 142 1.59 7.89 -12.73
C TRP A 142 0.46 6.92 -13.07
N GLY A 143 0.68 5.61 -12.94
CA GLY A 143 -0.30 4.58 -13.27
C GLY A 143 -1.54 4.67 -12.39
N MET A 144 -1.36 4.94 -11.09
CA MET A 144 -2.47 5.08 -10.13
C MET A 144 -3.19 6.44 -10.27
N ASP A 145 -2.50 7.52 -10.64
CA ASP A 145 -3.14 8.81 -10.97
C ASP A 145 -4.09 8.68 -12.17
N MET A 146 -3.71 7.90 -13.19
CA MET A 146 -4.57 7.61 -14.34
C MET A 146 -5.86 6.85 -13.97
N LEU A 147 -5.91 6.21 -12.81
CA LEU A 147 -7.06 5.47 -12.31
C LEU A 147 -7.93 6.29 -11.34
N GLU A 148 -7.57 7.54 -11.02
CA GLU A 148 -8.24 8.36 -9.99
C GLU A 148 -9.76 8.48 -10.20
N ASN A 149 -10.20 8.57 -11.45
CA ASN A 149 -11.59 8.80 -11.86
C ASN A 149 -12.34 7.48 -12.08
N GLN A 150 -11.66 6.33 -11.95
CA GLN A 150 -12.18 5.00 -12.26
C GLN A 150 -12.20 4.14 -10.99
N SER A 151 -13.12 4.45 -10.06
CA SER A 151 -13.13 3.87 -8.71
C SER A 151 -12.97 2.35 -8.61
N PRO A 152 -13.68 1.51 -9.41
CA PRO A 152 -13.54 0.06 -9.29
C PRO A 152 -12.14 -0.42 -9.71
N ARG A 153 -11.55 0.24 -10.71
CA ARG A 153 -10.19 -0.05 -11.20
C ARG A 153 -9.13 0.41 -10.22
N ALA A 154 -9.29 1.60 -9.65
CA ALA A 154 -8.41 2.10 -8.61
C ALA A 154 -8.40 1.15 -7.39
N ALA A 155 -9.57 0.72 -6.91
CA ALA A 155 -9.66 -0.15 -5.74
C ALA A 155 -9.08 -1.55 -5.98
N ALA A 156 -9.34 -2.17 -7.14
CA ALA A 156 -8.78 -3.47 -7.49
C ALA A 156 -7.25 -3.42 -7.72
N ALA A 157 -6.76 -2.38 -8.39
CA ALA A 157 -5.33 -2.16 -8.58
C ALA A 157 -4.62 -1.90 -7.25
N ALA A 158 -5.22 -1.07 -6.40
CA ALA A 158 -4.72 -0.75 -5.07
C ALA A 158 -4.61 -1.97 -4.15
N THR A 159 -5.67 -2.78 -4.12
CA THR A 159 -5.71 -4.01 -3.31
C THR A 159 -4.59 -4.96 -3.74
N ALA A 160 -4.51 -5.25 -5.04
CA ALA A 160 -3.49 -6.15 -5.58
C ALA A 160 -2.08 -5.59 -5.44
N LEU A 161 -1.88 -4.28 -5.62
CA LEU A 161 -0.58 -3.64 -5.44
C LEU A 161 -0.13 -3.70 -3.98
N GLY A 162 -1.02 -3.38 -3.03
CA GLY A 162 -0.71 -3.47 -1.59
C GLY A 162 -0.36 -4.90 -1.18
N ILE A 163 -1.26 -5.87 -1.47
CA ILE A 163 -1.02 -7.28 -1.12
C ILE A 163 0.19 -7.85 -1.88
N GLY A 164 0.38 -7.50 -3.14
CA GLY A 164 1.52 -7.95 -3.95
C GLY A 164 2.85 -7.42 -3.41
N THR A 165 2.94 -6.12 -3.14
CA THR A 165 4.13 -5.52 -2.53
C THR A 165 4.39 -6.09 -1.13
N GLY A 166 3.35 -6.21 -0.30
CA GLY A 166 3.47 -6.74 1.06
C GLY A 166 3.85 -8.22 1.08
N GLY A 167 3.20 -9.04 0.26
CA GLY A 167 3.54 -10.46 0.10
C GLY A 167 4.94 -10.65 -0.42
N ALA A 168 5.37 -9.88 -1.43
CA ALA A 168 6.72 -9.96 -1.96
C ALA A 168 7.75 -9.54 -0.91
N ALA A 169 7.51 -8.45 -0.17
CA ALA A 169 8.41 -8.01 0.89
C ALA A 169 8.50 -9.01 2.06
N LEU A 170 7.37 -9.63 2.44
CA LEU A 170 7.32 -10.65 3.48
C LEU A 170 8.14 -11.88 3.09
N VAL A 171 7.92 -12.40 1.88
CA VAL A 171 8.69 -13.52 1.32
C VAL A 171 10.17 -13.14 1.13
N GLY A 172 10.45 -11.88 0.79
CA GLY A 172 11.79 -11.32 0.66
C GLY A 172 12.55 -11.16 1.99
N ALA A 173 12.03 -11.70 3.10
CA ALA A 173 12.58 -11.62 4.46
C ALA A 173 12.47 -10.25 5.14
N SER A 174 11.42 -9.47 4.84
CA SER A 174 11.11 -8.23 5.55
C SER A 174 9.68 -8.23 6.10
N ALA A 175 9.54 -8.70 7.35
CA ALA A 175 8.24 -8.75 8.04
C ALA A 175 7.58 -7.37 8.12
N LEU A 176 8.32 -6.34 8.54
CA LEU A 176 7.78 -4.99 8.73
C LEU A 176 7.33 -4.35 7.40
N LEU A 177 8.14 -4.45 6.34
CA LEU A 177 7.74 -3.96 5.01
C LEU A 177 6.56 -4.77 4.46
N GLY A 178 6.53 -6.07 4.74
CA GLY A 178 5.41 -6.93 4.44
C GLY A 178 4.12 -6.46 5.12
N GLN A 179 4.19 -6.11 6.41
CA GLN A 179 3.05 -5.58 7.16
C GLN A 179 2.52 -4.27 6.56
N PHE A 180 3.40 -3.36 6.12
CA PHE A 180 2.97 -2.12 5.47
C PHE A 180 2.24 -2.34 4.15
N GLY A 181 2.76 -3.20 3.28
CA GLY A 181 2.10 -3.54 2.03
C GLY A 181 0.76 -4.25 2.25
N LEU A 182 0.74 -5.27 3.11
CA LEU A 182 -0.48 -6.01 3.45
C LEU A 182 -1.54 -5.12 4.09
N ALA A 183 -1.13 -4.14 4.91
CA ALA A 183 -2.03 -3.16 5.51
C ALA A 183 -2.68 -2.24 4.47
N LEU A 184 -1.91 -1.76 3.48
CA LEU A 184 -2.49 -0.99 2.38
C LEU A 184 -3.44 -1.85 1.55
N GLY A 185 -3.04 -3.09 1.27
CA GLY A 185 -3.82 -4.04 0.50
C GLY A 185 -5.15 -4.36 1.17
N SER A 186 -5.13 -4.64 2.47
CA SER A 186 -6.32 -4.91 3.28
C SER A 186 -7.20 -3.66 3.44
N ALA A 187 -6.61 -2.49 3.64
CA ALA A 187 -7.36 -1.23 3.69
C ALA A 187 -8.05 -0.91 2.34
N ALA A 188 -7.37 -1.15 1.22
CA ALA A 188 -7.95 -1.04 -0.11
C ALA A 188 -9.02 -2.11 -0.39
N ALA A 189 -8.83 -3.33 0.13
CA ALA A 189 -9.80 -4.42 0.02
C ALA A 189 -11.13 -4.07 0.72
N ALA A 190 -11.08 -3.35 1.84
CA ALA A 190 -12.30 -2.86 2.51
C ALA A 190 -13.10 -1.93 1.59
N HIS A 191 -12.42 -1.00 0.90
CA HIS A 191 -13.05 -0.10 -0.06
C HIS A 191 -13.64 -0.85 -1.27
N LEU A 192 -12.90 -1.84 -1.78
CA LEU A 192 -13.37 -2.74 -2.83
C LEU A 192 -14.60 -3.56 -2.38
N LEU A 193 -14.60 -4.07 -1.14
CA LEU A 193 -15.69 -4.87 -0.60
C LEU A 193 -16.99 -4.05 -0.54
N ILE A 194 -16.94 -2.79 -0.05
CA ILE A 194 -18.13 -1.92 -0.03
C ILE A 194 -18.66 -1.67 -1.45
N GLN A 195 -17.77 -1.49 -2.44
CA GLN A 195 -18.20 -1.33 -3.84
C GLN A 195 -18.87 -2.61 -4.38
N MET A 196 -18.34 -3.78 -4.01
CA MET A 196 -18.93 -5.07 -4.38
C MET A 196 -20.26 -5.33 -3.65
N THR A 197 -20.41 -5.00 -2.37
CA THR A 197 -21.66 -5.24 -1.64
C THR A 197 -22.75 -4.26 -2.07
N THR A 198 -22.41 -2.98 -2.19
CA THR A 198 -23.38 -1.91 -2.49
C THR A 198 -23.68 -1.78 -4.00
N ASN A 199 -22.84 -2.37 -4.87
CA ASN A 199 -22.91 -2.22 -6.33
C ASN A 199 -22.92 -0.74 -6.79
N ARG A 200 -22.26 0.12 -6.01
CA ARG A 200 -22.12 1.56 -6.26
C ARG A 200 -20.65 1.94 -6.27
N THR A 201 -20.31 2.95 -7.06
CA THR A 201 -18.95 3.49 -7.09
C THR A 201 -18.71 4.38 -5.88
N LEU A 202 -17.61 4.13 -5.17
CA LEU A 202 -17.14 4.99 -4.09
C LEU A 202 -16.07 5.95 -4.62
N PRO A 203 -16.05 7.23 -4.24
CA PRO A 203 -15.05 8.17 -4.71
C PRO A 203 -13.66 7.82 -4.15
N ALA A 204 -12.80 7.23 -4.98
CA ALA A 204 -11.41 6.94 -4.65
C ALA A 204 -10.56 8.21 -4.75
N GLY A 205 -10.50 8.84 -5.94
CA GLY A 205 -9.77 10.09 -6.18
C GLY A 205 -8.27 10.03 -5.82
N ARG A 206 -7.58 11.17 -5.91
CA ARG A 206 -6.14 11.28 -5.57
C ARG A 206 -5.84 11.02 -4.10
N MET A 207 -6.80 11.26 -3.21
CA MET A 207 -6.70 10.97 -1.77
C MET A 207 -6.49 9.48 -1.48
N PHE A 208 -6.98 8.61 -2.36
CA PHE A 208 -6.80 7.16 -2.27
C PHE A 208 -5.55 6.70 -3.04
N THR A 209 -5.44 7.12 -4.30
CA THR A 209 -4.45 6.57 -5.24
C THR A 209 -3.03 7.03 -4.94
N LEU A 210 -2.85 8.31 -4.57
CA LEU A 210 -1.53 8.89 -4.35
C LEU A 210 -0.80 8.29 -3.13
N PRO A 211 -1.38 8.29 -1.91
CA PRO A 211 -0.68 7.72 -0.77
C PRO A 211 -0.45 6.22 -0.93
N LEU A 212 -1.40 5.51 -1.53
CA LEU A 212 -1.24 4.08 -1.77
C LEU A 212 -0.08 3.79 -2.72
N ALA A 213 0.00 4.49 -3.85
CA ALA A 213 1.10 4.35 -4.80
C ALA A 213 2.45 4.70 -4.17
N MET A 214 2.48 5.77 -3.35
CA MET A 214 3.68 6.21 -2.67
C MET A 214 4.14 5.17 -1.64
N ILE A 215 3.28 4.76 -0.72
CA ILE A 215 3.67 3.82 0.35
C ILE A 215 4.02 2.45 -0.25
N ALA A 216 3.21 1.92 -1.18
CA ALA A 216 3.51 0.64 -1.84
C ALA A 216 4.78 0.72 -2.70
N GLY A 217 4.98 1.81 -3.44
CA GLY A 217 6.17 2.00 -4.26
C GLY A 217 7.45 2.09 -3.44
N LEU A 218 7.46 2.91 -2.38
CA LEU A 218 8.62 3.04 -1.51
C LEU A 218 8.90 1.73 -0.75
N THR A 219 7.84 1.03 -0.30
CA THR A 219 7.98 -0.28 0.36
C THR A 219 8.62 -1.30 -0.58
N GLY A 220 8.18 -1.37 -1.85
CA GLY A 220 8.77 -2.24 -2.86
C GLY A 220 10.24 -1.91 -3.13
N CYS A 221 10.59 -0.62 -3.29
CA CYS A 221 11.97 -0.19 -3.47
C CYS A 221 12.87 -0.62 -2.32
N ILE A 222 12.47 -0.32 -1.08
CA ILE A 222 13.27 -0.69 0.10
C ILE A 222 13.34 -2.22 0.24
N ALA A 223 12.28 -2.96 -0.10
CA ALA A 223 12.28 -4.42 -0.07
C ALA A 223 13.28 -5.05 -1.07
N VAL A 224 13.56 -4.41 -2.21
CA VAL A 224 14.60 -4.88 -3.13
C VAL A 224 16.00 -4.48 -2.68
N LEU A 225 16.15 -3.29 -2.09
CA LEU A 225 17.46 -2.81 -1.65
C LEU A 225 17.92 -3.42 -0.33
N SER A 226 16.98 -3.82 0.54
CA SER A 226 17.26 -4.25 1.92
C SER A 226 16.83 -5.69 2.20
N ALA A 227 16.08 -6.32 1.30
CA ALA A 227 15.58 -7.68 1.44
C ALA A 227 15.96 -8.52 0.19
N ARG A 228 15.72 -9.83 0.23
CA ARG A 228 16.05 -10.75 -0.88
C ARG A 228 15.03 -10.70 -2.03
N THR A 229 14.41 -9.55 -2.24
CA THR A 229 13.38 -9.38 -3.27
C THR A 229 14.03 -9.15 -4.63
N PRO A 230 13.71 -9.94 -5.67
CA PRO A 230 14.27 -9.74 -6.99
C PRO A 230 13.75 -8.46 -7.65
N TRP A 231 14.62 -7.73 -8.33
CA TRP A 231 14.28 -6.46 -9.00
C TRP A 231 13.16 -6.62 -10.05
N TYR A 232 13.09 -7.76 -10.73
CA TYR A 232 12.07 -8.02 -11.74
C TYR A 232 10.66 -8.18 -11.15
N ALA A 233 10.52 -8.43 -9.85
CA ALA A 233 9.22 -8.37 -9.18
C ALA A 233 8.63 -6.95 -9.20
N LEU A 234 9.47 -5.91 -9.13
CA LEU A 234 9.02 -4.52 -9.23
C LEU A 234 8.41 -4.23 -10.60
N ALA A 235 8.99 -4.76 -11.68
CA ALA A 235 8.43 -4.58 -13.02
C ALA A 235 7.00 -5.17 -13.11
N ILE A 236 6.77 -6.34 -12.53
CA ILE A 236 5.44 -6.96 -12.50
C ILE A 236 4.46 -6.15 -11.64
N LEU A 237 4.90 -5.66 -10.48
CA LEU A 237 4.07 -4.80 -9.63
C LEU A 237 3.71 -3.47 -10.31
N ALA A 238 4.65 -2.88 -11.07
CA ALA A 238 4.41 -1.67 -11.85
C ALA A 238 3.41 -1.88 -12.99
N CYS A 239 3.28 -3.11 -13.51
CA CYS A 239 2.28 -3.44 -14.51
C CYS A 239 0.84 -3.45 -13.97
N ILE A 240 0.62 -3.62 -12.65
CA ILE A 240 -0.72 -3.71 -12.05
C ILE A 240 -1.65 -2.54 -12.46
N PRO A 241 -1.29 -1.25 -12.27
CA PRO A 241 -2.15 -0.14 -12.67
C PRO A 241 -2.39 -0.08 -14.19
N ILE A 242 -1.40 -0.49 -15.00
CA ILE A 242 -1.51 -0.51 -16.46
C ILE A 242 -2.52 -1.58 -16.89
N VAL A 243 -2.41 -2.78 -16.33
CA VAL A 243 -3.32 -3.90 -16.58
C VAL A 243 -4.75 -3.53 -16.17
N ALA A 244 -4.92 -2.92 -15.00
CA ALA A 244 -6.24 -2.47 -14.53
C ALA A 244 -6.88 -1.40 -15.46
N ARG A 245 -6.06 -0.55 -16.09
CA ARG A 245 -6.50 0.47 -17.04
C ARG A 245 -6.91 -0.13 -18.38
N LEU A 246 -6.11 -1.04 -18.91
CA LEU A 246 -6.27 -1.62 -20.25
C LEU A 246 -7.36 -2.70 -20.30
N ALA A 247 -7.75 -3.29 -19.15
CA ALA A 247 -8.76 -4.34 -19.10
C ALA A 247 -10.09 -3.88 -19.75
N PRO A 248 -10.52 -4.52 -20.87
CA PRO A 248 -11.71 -4.13 -21.61
C PRO A 248 -12.97 -4.62 -20.90
N LEU A 249 -13.43 -3.86 -19.90
CA LEU A 249 -14.66 -4.16 -19.16
C LEU A 249 -15.72 -3.14 -19.57
N ARG A 250 -16.52 -3.50 -20.58
CA ARG A 250 -17.60 -2.68 -21.12
C ARG A 250 -18.93 -3.08 -20.46
N ALA A 251 -19.66 -2.09 -19.94
CA ALA A 251 -21.08 -2.15 -19.57
C ALA A 251 -21.53 -3.30 -18.63
N GLN A 252 -20.68 -3.72 -17.69
CA GLN A 252 -21.05 -4.70 -16.66
C GLN A 252 -21.37 -4.02 -15.32
N SER A 253 -22.04 -4.73 -14.42
CA SER A 253 -22.29 -4.25 -13.06
C SER A 253 -20.97 -4.03 -12.31
N VAL A 254 -20.94 -3.08 -11.38
CA VAL A 254 -19.75 -2.71 -10.59
C VAL A 254 -19.18 -3.93 -9.86
N ARG A 255 -20.05 -4.86 -9.42
CA ARG A 255 -19.64 -6.13 -8.79
C ARG A 255 -18.78 -6.99 -9.70
N ILE A 256 -19.27 -7.29 -10.90
CA ILE A 256 -18.58 -8.19 -11.83
C ILE A 256 -17.30 -7.51 -12.33
N GLN A 257 -17.37 -6.21 -12.63
CA GLN A 257 -16.20 -5.43 -13.01
C GLN A 257 -15.12 -5.48 -11.92
N SER A 258 -15.48 -5.25 -10.66
CA SER A 258 -14.56 -5.31 -9.53
C SER A 258 -13.96 -6.70 -9.36
N LEU A 259 -14.76 -7.75 -9.48
CA LEU A 259 -14.31 -9.14 -9.35
C LEU A 259 -13.31 -9.53 -10.46
N LEU A 260 -13.64 -9.23 -11.72
CA LEU A 260 -12.76 -9.52 -12.86
C LEU A 260 -11.45 -8.73 -12.80
N LEU A 261 -11.52 -7.44 -12.42
CA LEU A 261 -10.32 -6.62 -12.23
C LEU A 261 -9.45 -7.17 -11.12
N THR A 262 -10.06 -7.55 -10.00
CA THR A 262 -9.35 -8.10 -8.86
C THR A 262 -8.64 -9.39 -9.26
N LEU A 263 -9.33 -10.31 -9.94
CA LEU A 263 -8.71 -11.55 -10.40
C LEU A 263 -7.52 -11.29 -11.34
N LEU A 264 -7.67 -10.32 -12.26
CA LEU A 264 -6.62 -9.95 -13.21
C LEU A 264 -5.42 -9.27 -12.52
N THR A 265 -5.65 -8.31 -11.61
CA THR A 265 -4.59 -7.59 -10.91
C THR A 265 -3.88 -8.49 -9.88
N PHE A 266 -4.62 -9.41 -9.24
CA PHE A 266 -4.04 -10.41 -8.34
C PHE A 266 -3.18 -11.43 -9.08
N ALA A 267 -3.46 -11.75 -10.34
CA ALA A 267 -2.56 -12.61 -11.13
C ALA A 267 -1.16 -11.98 -11.24
N CYS A 268 -1.07 -10.67 -11.46
CA CYS A 268 0.20 -9.95 -11.45
C CYS A 268 0.84 -9.93 -10.04
N ALA A 269 0.06 -9.63 -9.01
CA ALA A 269 0.54 -9.64 -7.62
C ALA A 269 1.09 -11.01 -7.21
N GLY A 270 0.35 -12.09 -7.48
CA GLY A 270 0.76 -13.47 -7.25
C GLY A 270 2.01 -13.84 -8.05
N GLY A 271 2.12 -13.37 -9.30
CA GLY A 271 3.34 -13.52 -10.10
C GLY A 271 4.57 -12.90 -9.43
N ALA A 272 4.45 -11.68 -8.91
CA ALA A 272 5.53 -11.00 -8.19
C ALA A 272 5.93 -11.72 -6.89
N VAL A 273 4.95 -12.21 -6.13
CA VAL A 273 5.19 -12.98 -4.90
C VAL A 273 5.86 -14.32 -5.22
N TYR A 274 5.37 -15.05 -6.22
CA TYR A 274 5.94 -16.32 -6.67
C TYR A 274 7.40 -16.17 -7.13
N LEU A 275 7.68 -15.13 -7.92
CA LEU A 275 9.03 -14.81 -8.35
C LEU A 275 9.96 -14.49 -7.19
N THR A 276 9.45 -13.80 -6.17
CA THR A 276 10.21 -13.54 -4.94
C THR A 276 10.48 -14.82 -4.17
N TRP A 277 9.49 -15.71 -4.04
CA TRP A 277 9.63 -17.01 -3.39
C TRP A 277 10.68 -17.90 -4.09
N ARG A 278 10.71 -17.88 -5.43
CA ARG A 278 11.71 -18.63 -6.22
C ARG A 278 13.16 -18.22 -5.94
N VAL A 279 13.40 -16.99 -5.47
CA VAL A 279 14.74 -16.47 -5.16
C VAL A 279 15.04 -16.50 -3.66
N ALA A 280 14.10 -16.05 -2.85
CA ALA A 280 14.28 -15.93 -1.41
C ALA A 280 14.16 -17.28 -0.68
N GLY A 281 13.47 -18.26 -1.28
CA GLY A 281 13.14 -19.54 -0.65
C GLY A 281 11.88 -19.44 0.21
N ASP A 282 11.72 -20.39 1.14
CA ASP A 282 10.63 -20.35 2.10
C ASP A 282 10.72 -19.13 3.01
N VAL A 283 9.55 -18.65 3.43
CA VAL A 283 9.43 -17.47 4.26
C VAL A 283 10.12 -17.77 5.60
N PRO A 284 11.02 -16.90 6.09
CA PRO A 284 11.71 -17.12 7.35
C PRO A 284 10.69 -16.96 8.49
N PHE A 285 10.18 -18.09 9.00
CA PHE A 285 9.41 -18.15 10.23
C PHE A 285 10.21 -18.96 11.26
#